data_AF-A0A8B6BYY6-F1
#
_entry.id   AF-A0A8B6BYY6-F1
#
_cell.length_a   1.000
_cell.length_b   1.000
_cell.length_c   1.000
_cell.angle_alpha   90.00
_cell.angle_beta   90.00
_cell.angle_gamma   90.00
#
_symmetry.space_group_name_H-M   'P 1'
#
loop_
_entity.id
_entity.type
_entity.pdbx_description
1 polymer ?
#
loop_
_entity_poly.entity_id
_entity_poly.type
_entity_poly.pdbx_seq_one_letter_code
_entity_poly.pdbx_strand_id
1 'polypeptide(L)'
;MNILCLAALSFLQLHLCSAVSMNIFKSYGTAPEYAIILIPAKDIPGSSYKPLADALVKQSNQTLMVVVLDDQPTILQMPLAFAKALSQVIVNGHKGNVFLAAHGDGGQVVAAFGILPSRYIEGIVLFSSYLIRGSRLNAYPHPILTISGDLDGITRITRIVDTFEELQGDVAQNPNQKFRSPVIVMKGVNYGQFASKANITYDLNPEVSQADAFGIIFNYTYAFMVVTQNGPNKNIAAAKAVLEKGYINTETLLQPLSEVKSLDQNLEQVSHWTITAQQLIINSITPISVEFVNHEITEASKRQHHKHNFRVLDDLKINSTTKIVFTNNPADEGILPQSPTQLTATMTSQDAVKKLTTSSQFGNPSTCQDINQEAVNFAYSKSSSTAQRRYQTAMAPIMFMNDVNASTFDQWNKASLQLIYNNTGLFVGATRFRTNKPNSDQSIGEQDDCTLLSPYRAMEWIYIDALRYTKPQITKRIS
;
A
#
# COMPACT_ATOMS: atom_id res chain seq x y z
N MET A 1 -47.00 -20.00 -9.64
CA MET A 1 -45.59 -19.53 -9.58
C MET A 1 -45.41 -18.07 -9.16
N ASN A 2 -46.47 -17.24 -9.06
CA ASN A 2 -46.34 -15.81 -8.70
C ASN A 2 -46.49 -15.47 -7.20
N ILE A 3 -47.10 -16.34 -6.38
CA ILE A 3 -47.33 -16.06 -4.95
C ILE A 3 -46.08 -16.36 -4.09
N LEU A 4 -45.29 -17.40 -4.43
CA LEU A 4 -44.02 -17.68 -3.73
C LEU A 4 -42.95 -16.61 -3.98
N CYS A 5 -42.97 -15.93 -5.13
CA CYS A 5 -41.98 -14.91 -5.48
C CYS A 5 -42.22 -13.60 -4.70
N LEU A 6 -43.49 -13.22 -4.50
CA LEU A 6 -43.86 -12.09 -3.64
C LEU A 6 -43.58 -12.36 -2.16
N ALA A 7 -43.84 -13.57 -1.66
CA ALA A 7 -43.51 -13.92 -0.28
C ALA A 7 -41.99 -13.92 -0.04
N ALA A 8 -41.19 -14.41 -0.99
CA ALA A 8 -39.72 -14.36 -0.90
C ALA A 8 -39.15 -12.94 -0.94
N LEU A 9 -39.71 -12.03 -1.76
CA LEU A 9 -39.33 -10.60 -1.74
C LEU A 9 -39.72 -9.93 -0.41
N SER A 10 -40.89 -10.28 0.14
CA SER A 10 -41.37 -9.73 1.42
C SER A 10 -40.51 -10.18 2.60
N PHE A 11 -40.10 -11.46 2.63
CA PHE A 11 -39.21 -12.00 3.66
C PHE A 11 -37.79 -11.44 3.54
N LEU A 12 -37.30 -11.20 2.31
CA LEU A 12 -36.01 -10.54 2.07
C LEU A 12 -36.03 -9.08 2.55
N GLN A 13 -37.14 -8.35 2.34
CA GLN A 13 -37.34 -7.00 2.87
C GLN A 13 -37.44 -6.97 4.41
N LEU A 14 -38.04 -7.98 5.05
CA LEU A 14 -38.18 -8.05 6.50
C LEU A 14 -36.86 -8.35 7.23
N HIS A 15 -35.96 -9.17 6.65
CA HIS A 15 -34.64 -9.42 7.24
C HIS A 15 -33.62 -8.30 6.96
N LEU A 16 -33.81 -7.52 5.89
CA LEU A 16 -33.03 -6.30 5.63
C LEU A 16 -33.42 -5.14 6.56
N CYS A 17 -34.48 -5.29 7.36
CA CYS A 17 -35.00 -4.26 8.26
C CYS A 17 -34.62 -4.50 9.73
N SER A 18 -33.53 -5.24 10.02
CA SER A 18 -32.92 -5.14 11.34
C SER A 18 -32.62 -3.67 11.64
N ALA A 19 -32.94 -3.24 12.85
CA ALA A 19 -32.74 -1.86 13.26
C ALA A 19 -31.23 -1.56 13.23
N VAL A 20 -30.78 -0.75 12.28
CA VAL A 20 -29.44 -0.17 12.30
C VAL A 20 -29.38 0.70 13.55
N SER A 21 -28.71 0.23 14.58
CA SER A 21 -28.51 0.97 15.81
C SER A 21 -27.30 1.91 15.66
N MET A 22 -27.37 3.04 16.35
CA MET A 22 -26.38 4.10 16.23
C MET A 22 -26.29 4.93 17.49
N ASN A 23 -25.14 5.55 17.71
CA ASN A 23 -24.86 6.47 18.80
C ASN A 23 -24.66 7.87 18.25
N ILE A 24 -25.19 8.89 18.92
CA ILE A 24 -25.13 10.28 18.47
C ILE A 24 -24.33 11.09 19.49
N PHE A 25 -23.34 11.81 19.01
CA PHE A 25 -22.48 12.72 19.76
C PHE A 25 -22.67 14.13 19.22
N LYS A 26 -22.74 15.13 20.11
CA LYS A 26 -22.96 16.53 19.72
C LYS A 26 -22.20 17.48 20.61
N SER A 27 -21.65 18.53 20.01
CA SER A 27 -21.10 19.67 20.76
C SER A 27 -22.23 20.43 21.45
N TYR A 28 -21.98 20.97 22.64
CA TYR A 28 -22.91 21.87 23.31
C TYR A 28 -22.97 23.22 22.57
N GLY A 29 -24.16 23.75 22.27
CA GLY A 29 -24.32 25.06 21.63
C GLY A 29 -25.45 25.14 20.60
N THR A 30 -25.36 26.14 19.70
CA THR A 30 -26.29 26.38 18.57
C THR A 30 -26.33 25.21 17.58
N ALA A 31 -27.20 25.27 16.57
CA ALA A 31 -27.38 24.20 15.59
C ALA A 31 -26.04 23.75 14.94
N PRO A 32 -25.82 22.44 14.74
CA PRO A 32 -24.58 21.92 14.16
C PRO A 32 -24.34 22.43 12.73
N GLU A 33 -23.11 22.88 12.48
CA GLU A 33 -22.60 23.30 11.17
C GLU A 33 -22.14 22.09 10.34
N TYR A 34 -21.57 21.09 11.01
CA TYR A 34 -21.08 19.86 10.37
C TYR A 34 -21.69 18.62 11.04
N ALA A 35 -21.93 17.58 10.23
CA ALA A 35 -22.25 16.26 10.71
C ALA A 35 -21.34 15.21 10.05
N ILE A 36 -20.88 14.24 10.82
CA ILE A 36 -20.17 13.05 10.34
C ILE A 36 -21.04 11.84 10.61
N ILE A 37 -21.32 11.05 9.58
CA ILE A 37 -21.87 9.69 9.74
C ILE A 37 -20.68 8.73 9.63
N LEU A 38 -20.32 8.08 10.72
CA LEU A 38 -19.17 7.19 10.83
C LEU A 38 -19.61 5.72 10.74
N ILE A 39 -19.07 5.04 9.74
CA ILE A 39 -19.26 3.62 9.49
C ILE A 39 -18.07 2.84 10.07
N PRO A 40 -18.30 1.88 10.97
CA PRO A 40 -17.22 1.10 11.55
C PRO A 40 -16.58 0.15 10.53
N ALA A 41 -15.37 -0.33 10.86
CA ALA A 41 -14.77 -1.47 10.19
C ALA A 41 -15.50 -2.76 10.60
N LYS A 42 -15.42 -3.78 9.76
CA LYS A 42 -15.94 -5.10 10.08
C LYS A 42 -15.25 -5.64 11.32
N ASP A 43 -16.00 -6.35 12.15
CA ASP A 43 -15.53 -6.96 13.39
C ASP A 43 -15.01 -5.95 14.45
N ILE A 44 -15.24 -4.65 14.25
CA ILE A 44 -15.01 -3.60 15.25
C ILE A 44 -16.36 -2.95 15.55
N PRO A 45 -16.97 -3.21 16.73
CA PRO A 45 -18.27 -2.63 17.04
C PRO A 45 -18.16 -1.11 17.15
N GLY A 46 -19.23 -0.41 16.76
CA GLY A 46 -19.37 1.05 16.82
C GLY A 46 -19.10 1.63 18.21
N SER A 47 -19.32 0.85 19.27
CA SER A 47 -18.96 1.21 20.64
C SER A 47 -17.47 1.55 20.82
N SER A 48 -16.59 0.96 20.02
CA SER A 48 -15.13 1.21 20.05
C SER A 48 -14.78 2.62 19.50
N TYR A 49 -15.65 3.19 18.67
CA TYR A 49 -15.45 4.51 18.06
C TYR A 49 -15.99 5.66 18.91
N LYS A 50 -16.72 5.36 20.00
CA LYS A 50 -17.29 6.39 20.89
C LYS A 50 -16.24 7.37 21.43
N PRO A 51 -15.04 6.92 21.87
CA PRO A 51 -14.01 7.85 22.35
C PRO A 51 -13.48 8.78 21.24
N LEU A 52 -13.33 8.28 20.00
CA LEU A 52 -12.97 9.12 18.87
C LEU A 52 -14.07 10.15 18.59
N ALA A 53 -15.33 9.72 18.51
CA ALA A 53 -16.47 10.60 18.25
C ALA A 53 -16.60 11.71 19.31
N ASP A 54 -16.44 11.35 20.59
CA ASP A 54 -16.43 12.30 21.70
C ASP A 54 -15.25 13.28 21.61
N ALA A 55 -14.04 12.80 21.26
CA ALA A 55 -12.88 13.65 21.06
C ALA A 55 -13.06 14.64 19.90
N LEU A 56 -13.60 14.19 18.75
CA LEU A 56 -13.89 15.05 17.60
C LEU A 56 -14.84 16.18 17.99
N VAL A 57 -15.91 15.85 18.72
CA VAL A 57 -16.91 16.81 19.17
C VAL A 57 -16.32 17.81 20.17
N LYS A 58 -15.53 17.35 21.14
CA LYS A 58 -14.94 18.20 22.19
C LYS A 58 -13.87 19.16 21.68
N GLN A 59 -13.12 18.77 20.66
CA GLN A 59 -12.05 19.59 20.07
C GLN A 59 -12.56 20.61 19.04
N SER A 60 -13.78 20.41 18.55
CA SER A 60 -14.38 21.31 17.57
C SER A 60 -14.78 22.64 18.18
N ASN A 61 -14.20 23.73 17.67
CA ASN A 61 -14.67 25.09 17.94
C ASN A 61 -15.98 25.42 17.18
N GLN A 62 -16.37 24.55 16.24
CA GLN A 62 -17.64 24.63 15.52
C GLN A 62 -18.63 23.60 16.05
N THR A 63 -19.91 23.81 15.79
CA THR A 63 -20.93 22.88 16.21
C THR A 63 -20.88 21.61 15.33
N LEU A 64 -20.44 20.50 15.91
CA LEU A 64 -20.21 19.22 15.22
C LEU A 64 -21.12 18.15 15.80
N MET A 65 -21.76 17.38 14.91
CA MET A 65 -22.45 16.14 15.24
C MET A 65 -21.70 14.94 14.67
N VAL A 66 -21.58 13.86 15.44
CA VAL A 66 -21.05 12.58 14.95
C VAL A 66 -22.07 11.50 15.23
N VAL A 67 -22.50 10.78 14.19
CA VAL A 67 -23.39 9.62 14.26
C VAL A 67 -22.57 8.38 13.96
N VAL A 68 -22.42 7.50 14.93
CA VAL A 68 -21.63 6.26 14.79
C VAL A 68 -22.59 5.09 14.66
N LEU A 69 -22.51 4.34 13.56
CA LEU A 69 -23.25 3.09 13.40
C LEU A 69 -22.64 2.00 14.29
N ASP A 70 -23.49 1.15 14.88
CA ASP A 70 -23.01 0.06 15.74
C ASP A 70 -22.32 -1.06 14.95
N ASP A 71 -22.75 -1.32 13.72
CA ASP A 71 -22.20 -2.34 12.84
C ASP A 71 -21.94 -1.79 11.43
N GLN A 72 -21.06 -2.47 10.70
CA GLN A 72 -20.79 -2.16 9.31
C GLN A 72 -21.95 -2.66 8.43
N PRO A 73 -22.66 -1.79 7.69
CA PRO A 73 -23.63 -2.23 6.71
C PRO A 73 -22.91 -2.86 5.51
N THR A 74 -23.53 -3.87 4.90
CA THR A 74 -23.13 -4.33 3.57
C THR A 74 -23.41 -3.24 2.51
N ILE A 75 -22.80 -3.36 1.32
CA ILE A 75 -23.06 -2.45 0.19
C ILE A 75 -24.57 -2.33 -0.11
N LEU A 76 -25.32 -3.44 -0.04
CA LEU A 76 -26.76 -3.45 -0.27
C LEU A 76 -27.57 -2.78 0.85
N GLN A 77 -27.08 -2.82 2.09
CA GLN A 77 -27.73 -2.18 3.24
C GLN A 77 -27.37 -0.69 3.37
N MET A 78 -26.29 -0.25 2.73
CA MET A 78 -25.74 1.09 2.89
C MET A 78 -26.75 2.22 2.59
N PRO A 79 -27.59 2.16 1.52
CA PRO A 79 -28.58 3.21 1.28
C PRO A 79 -29.58 3.38 2.43
N LEU A 80 -30.06 2.28 3.01
CA LEU A 80 -31.01 2.32 4.12
C LEU A 80 -30.34 2.78 5.42
N ALA A 81 -29.12 2.29 5.69
CA ALA A 81 -28.35 2.71 6.85
C ALA A 81 -28.03 4.21 6.82
N PHE A 82 -27.61 4.72 5.66
CA PHE A 82 -27.37 6.14 5.44
C PHE A 82 -28.64 6.97 5.62
N ALA A 83 -29.78 6.56 5.02
CA ALA A 83 -31.03 7.29 5.15
C ALA A 83 -31.51 7.38 6.61
N LYS A 84 -31.36 6.30 7.39
CA LYS A 84 -31.67 6.29 8.84
C LYS A 84 -30.76 7.23 9.62
N ALA A 85 -29.44 7.17 9.38
CA ALA A 85 -28.48 8.05 10.05
C ALA A 85 -28.70 9.53 9.68
N LEU A 86 -28.94 9.83 8.40
CA LEU A 86 -29.26 11.18 7.93
C LEU A 86 -30.56 11.71 8.53
N SER A 87 -31.59 10.86 8.66
CA SER A 87 -32.83 11.24 9.34
C SER A 87 -32.57 11.62 10.80
N GLN A 88 -31.71 10.88 11.51
CA GLN A 88 -31.30 11.25 12.86
C GLN A 88 -30.55 12.59 12.87
N VAL A 89 -29.63 12.82 11.94
CA VAL A 89 -28.93 14.11 11.80
C VAL A 89 -29.93 15.27 11.66
N ILE A 90 -30.94 15.13 10.78
CA ILE A 90 -31.97 16.16 10.53
C ILE A 90 -32.90 16.36 11.73
N VAL A 91 -33.43 15.29 12.33
CA VAL A 91 -34.32 15.36 13.51
C VAL A 91 -33.62 16.03 14.68
N ASN A 92 -32.29 15.87 14.76
CA ASN A 92 -31.46 16.50 15.76
C ASN A 92 -31.06 17.95 15.43
N GLY A 93 -31.71 18.58 14.45
CA GLY A 93 -31.63 20.01 14.14
C GLY A 93 -30.51 20.40 13.17
N HIS A 94 -29.76 19.45 12.62
CA HIS A 94 -28.71 19.73 11.66
C HIS A 94 -29.28 20.13 10.30
N LYS A 95 -28.77 21.23 9.74
CA LYS A 95 -29.10 21.71 8.39
C LYS A 95 -27.87 21.94 7.53
N GLY A 96 -26.68 21.69 8.08
CA GLY A 96 -25.40 21.99 7.45
C GLY A 96 -24.86 20.83 6.62
N ASN A 97 -23.54 20.84 6.47
CA ASN A 97 -22.82 19.89 5.62
C ASN A 97 -22.73 18.52 6.30
N VAL A 98 -22.97 17.45 5.53
CA VAL A 98 -22.90 16.06 6.03
C VAL A 98 -21.76 15.35 5.33
N PHE A 99 -20.87 14.77 6.12
CA PHE A 99 -19.73 13.99 5.69
C PHE A 99 -19.95 12.52 6.01
N LEU A 100 -19.54 11.65 5.11
CA LEU A 100 -19.59 10.21 5.31
C LEU A 100 -18.18 9.70 5.60
N ALA A 101 -17.96 9.19 6.81
CA ALA A 101 -16.68 8.67 7.24
C ALA A 101 -16.74 7.15 7.40
N ALA A 102 -15.64 6.46 7.15
CA ALA A 102 -15.55 5.04 7.43
C ALA A 102 -14.14 4.55 7.73
N HIS A 103 -14.05 3.52 8.57
CA HIS A 103 -12.80 2.89 8.96
C HIS A 103 -12.56 1.57 8.24
N GLY A 104 -11.32 1.35 7.79
CA GLY A 104 -10.90 0.05 7.24
C GLY A 104 -11.72 -0.38 6.04
N ASP A 105 -12.19 -1.63 6.03
CA ASP A 105 -13.06 -2.16 4.97
C ASP A 105 -14.41 -1.43 4.87
N GLY A 106 -14.84 -0.72 5.91
CA GLY A 106 -16.01 0.16 5.85
C GLY A 106 -15.82 1.29 4.85
N GLY A 107 -14.57 1.71 4.63
CA GLY A 107 -14.23 2.68 3.60
C GLY A 107 -14.46 2.16 2.18
N GLN A 108 -14.33 0.85 1.94
CA GLN A 108 -14.69 0.26 0.64
C GLN A 108 -16.21 0.30 0.42
N VAL A 109 -17.00 0.01 1.46
CA VAL A 109 -18.46 0.12 1.40
C VAL A 109 -18.91 1.55 1.11
N VAL A 110 -18.33 2.52 1.83
CA VAL A 110 -18.61 3.94 1.63
C VAL A 110 -18.14 4.43 0.26
N ALA A 111 -16.96 4.00 -0.20
CA ALA A 111 -16.45 4.36 -1.52
C ALA A 111 -17.33 3.80 -2.65
N ALA A 112 -17.85 2.58 -2.51
CA ALA A 112 -18.80 2.02 -3.48
C ALA A 112 -20.14 2.77 -3.47
N PHE A 113 -20.65 3.12 -2.29
CA PHE A 113 -21.90 3.87 -2.16
C PHE A 113 -21.79 5.32 -2.68
N GLY A 114 -20.68 5.99 -2.40
CA GLY A 114 -20.42 7.38 -2.77
C GLY A 114 -20.13 7.61 -4.26
N ILE A 115 -20.03 6.55 -5.08
CA ILE A 115 -19.83 6.70 -6.53
C ILE A 115 -21.04 7.33 -7.22
N LEU A 116 -22.21 7.28 -6.57
CA LEU A 116 -23.40 7.97 -7.04
C LEU A 116 -23.41 9.40 -6.46
N PRO A 117 -23.52 10.45 -7.30
CA PRO A 117 -23.66 11.81 -6.82
C PRO A 117 -24.83 11.93 -5.85
N SER A 118 -24.60 12.59 -4.72
CA SER A 118 -25.59 12.81 -3.67
C SER A 118 -25.52 14.26 -3.22
N ARG A 119 -26.66 14.96 -3.22
CA ARG A 119 -26.77 16.31 -2.66
C ARG A 119 -26.67 16.36 -1.14
N TYR A 120 -26.67 15.20 -0.49
CA TYR A 120 -26.64 15.08 0.96
C TYR A 120 -25.24 14.70 1.49
N ILE A 121 -24.26 14.48 0.61
CA ILE A 121 -22.89 14.14 1.01
C ILE A 121 -22.00 15.25 0.46
N GLU A 122 -21.39 16.00 1.37
CA GLU A 122 -20.48 17.08 1.01
C GLU A 122 -19.05 16.56 0.78
N GLY A 123 -18.68 15.46 1.45
CA GLY A 123 -17.40 14.81 1.28
C GLY A 123 -17.33 13.46 1.99
N ILE A 124 -16.29 12.69 1.66
CA ILE A 124 -16.02 11.38 2.23
C ILE A 124 -14.70 11.40 3.02
N VAL A 125 -14.66 10.68 4.14
CA VAL A 125 -13.46 10.54 4.97
C VAL A 125 -13.14 9.05 5.15
N LEU A 126 -11.97 8.63 4.67
CA LEU A 126 -11.48 7.26 4.71
C LEU A 126 -10.42 7.16 5.81
N PHE A 127 -10.81 6.60 6.95
CA PHE A 127 -9.93 6.31 8.09
C PHE A 127 -9.26 4.97 7.88
N SER A 128 -7.92 4.94 7.81
CA SER A 128 -7.15 3.72 7.58
C SER A 128 -7.72 2.88 6.43
N SER A 129 -8.11 3.56 5.36
CA SER A 129 -8.76 3.02 4.16
C SER A 129 -8.37 3.87 2.96
N TYR A 130 -8.75 3.43 1.77
CA TYR A 130 -8.42 4.08 0.49
C TYR A 130 -9.55 3.83 -0.52
N LEU A 131 -9.51 4.52 -1.65
CA LEU A 131 -10.31 4.14 -2.81
C LEU A 131 -9.75 2.87 -3.44
N ILE A 132 -10.63 1.90 -3.66
CA ILE A 132 -10.25 0.66 -4.35
C ILE A 132 -9.80 0.95 -5.79
N ARG A 133 -8.88 0.13 -6.30
CA ARG A 133 -8.42 0.19 -7.70
C ARG A 133 -9.59 0.25 -8.67
N GLY A 134 -9.45 1.11 -9.69
CA GLY A 134 -10.49 1.39 -10.67
C GLY A 134 -11.31 2.65 -10.37
N SER A 135 -11.30 3.13 -9.11
CA SER A 135 -11.75 4.49 -8.78
C SER A 135 -10.57 5.46 -8.86
N ARG A 136 -10.82 6.72 -9.26
CA ARG A 136 -9.79 7.77 -9.33
C ARG A 136 -10.09 8.94 -8.40
N LEU A 137 -9.10 9.45 -7.68
CA LEU A 137 -9.21 10.56 -6.74
C LEU A 137 -9.73 11.84 -7.38
N ASN A 138 -9.21 12.23 -8.55
CA ASN A 138 -9.63 13.43 -9.27
C ASN A 138 -11.04 13.33 -9.89
N ALA A 139 -11.49 12.12 -10.23
CA ALA A 139 -12.74 11.87 -10.93
C ALA A 139 -13.86 11.41 -10.00
N TYR A 140 -13.55 11.10 -8.74
CA TYR A 140 -14.53 10.67 -7.77
C TYR A 140 -15.56 11.80 -7.53
N PRO A 141 -16.88 11.54 -7.50
CA PRO A 141 -17.90 12.60 -7.49
C PRO A 141 -17.81 13.56 -6.30
N HIS A 142 -17.38 13.04 -5.14
CA HIS A 142 -17.22 13.79 -3.91
C HIS A 142 -15.75 14.09 -3.62
N PRO A 143 -15.42 15.19 -2.92
CA PRO A 143 -14.14 15.36 -2.27
C PRO A 143 -13.87 14.21 -1.27
N ILE A 144 -12.62 13.77 -1.16
CA ILE A 144 -12.23 12.64 -0.32
C ILE A 144 -11.01 12.98 0.54
N LEU A 145 -11.10 12.79 1.84
CA LEU A 145 -9.94 12.70 2.69
C LEU A 145 -9.55 11.23 2.89
N THR A 146 -8.33 10.86 2.54
CA THR A 146 -7.71 9.60 2.95
C THR A 146 -6.70 9.90 4.06
N ILE A 147 -6.90 9.33 5.25
CA ILE A 147 -5.91 9.37 6.32
C ILE A 147 -5.56 7.97 6.80
N SER A 148 -4.26 7.71 6.99
CA SER A 148 -3.77 6.43 7.53
C SER A 148 -2.60 6.66 8.49
N GLY A 149 -2.24 5.64 9.26
CA GLY A 149 -1.05 5.64 10.10
C GLY A 149 0.17 5.03 9.40
N ASP A 150 1.38 5.48 9.71
CA ASP A 150 2.61 4.85 9.21
C ASP A 150 2.89 3.50 9.87
N LEU A 151 2.25 3.23 11.01
CA LEU A 151 2.27 1.97 11.75
C LEU A 151 0.94 1.20 11.59
N ASP A 152 0.15 1.53 10.58
CA ASP A 152 -1.02 0.73 10.22
C ASP A 152 -0.59 -0.63 9.66
N GLY A 153 -0.79 -1.69 10.45
CA GLY A 153 -0.43 -3.04 10.05
C GLY A 153 -1.49 -3.76 9.21
N ILE A 154 -2.66 -3.15 9.00
CA ILE A 154 -3.77 -3.71 8.22
C ILE A 154 -3.84 -3.03 6.86
N THR A 155 -4.05 -1.72 6.82
CA THR A 155 -3.93 -0.90 5.62
C THR A 155 -2.47 -0.48 5.50
N ARG A 156 -1.67 -1.38 4.93
CA ARG A 156 -0.21 -1.20 4.82
C ARG A 156 0.14 0.17 4.24
N ILE A 157 1.16 0.80 4.80
CA ILE A 157 1.68 2.08 4.29
C ILE A 157 2.04 2.01 2.80
N THR A 158 2.49 0.85 2.30
CA THR A 158 2.78 0.63 0.89
C THR A 158 1.55 0.63 -0.02
N ARG A 159 0.36 0.31 0.49
CA ARG A 159 -0.89 0.51 -0.25
C ARG A 159 -1.28 1.98 -0.30
N ILE A 160 -0.95 2.75 0.73
CA ILE A 160 -1.16 4.20 0.74
C ILE A 160 -0.18 4.93 -0.20
N VAL A 161 1.02 4.40 -0.41
CA VAL A 161 1.95 4.89 -1.45
C VAL A 161 1.28 4.94 -2.81
N ASP A 162 0.58 3.87 -3.23
CA ASP A 162 -0.15 3.85 -4.52
C ASP A 162 -1.16 5.01 -4.63
N THR A 163 -1.94 5.26 -3.57
CA THR A 163 -2.95 6.32 -3.54
C THR A 163 -2.31 7.72 -3.44
N PHE A 164 -1.14 7.85 -2.81
CA PHE A 164 -0.42 9.11 -2.75
C PHE A 164 0.26 9.46 -4.08
N GLU A 165 0.83 8.49 -4.79
CA GLU A 165 1.39 8.68 -6.13
C GLU A 165 0.32 9.11 -7.15
N GLU A 166 -0.89 8.55 -7.04
CA GLU A 166 -2.06 9.04 -7.80
C GLU A 166 -2.33 10.52 -7.50
N LEU A 167 -2.37 10.89 -6.21
CA LEU A 167 -2.56 12.29 -5.81
C LEU A 167 -1.44 13.20 -6.33
N GLN A 168 -0.17 12.76 -6.30
CA GLN A 168 0.95 13.54 -6.86
C GLN A 168 0.76 13.81 -8.36
N GLY A 169 0.33 12.79 -9.11
CA GLY A 169 -0.02 12.95 -10.53
C GLY A 169 -1.16 13.95 -10.75
N ASP A 170 -2.18 13.92 -9.89
CA ASP A 170 -3.30 14.86 -9.92
C ASP A 170 -2.89 16.29 -9.54
N VAL A 171 -2.03 16.44 -8.54
CA VAL A 171 -1.48 17.73 -8.07
C VAL A 171 -0.58 18.36 -9.13
N ALA A 172 0.21 17.56 -9.85
CA ALA A 172 1.02 18.03 -10.96
C ALA A 172 0.19 18.67 -12.08
N GLN A 173 -1.05 18.19 -12.28
CA GLN A 173 -1.99 18.74 -13.26
C GLN A 173 -2.81 19.91 -12.69
N ASN A 174 -3.20 19.82 -11.42
CA ASN A 174 -3.96 20.84 -10.73
C ASN A 174 -3.56 20.90 -9.24
N PRO A 175 -2.79 21.93 -8.83
CA PRO A 175 -2.32 22.05 -7.45
C PRO A 175 -3.42 22.07 -6.37
N ASN A 176 -4.67 22.36 -6.73
CA ASN A 176 -5.77 22.30 -5.76
C ASN A 176 -6.24 20.87 -5.43
N GLN A 177 -5.76 19.84 -6.13
CA GLN A 177 -6.19 18.46 -5.88
C GLN A 177 -5.78 17.96 -4.49
N LYS A 178 -4.65 18.42 -3.93
CA LYS A 178 -4.27 18.13 -2.53
C LYS A 178 -5.24 18.66 -1.47
N PHE A 179 -6.13 19.58 -1.84
CA PHE A 179 -7.18 20.10 -0.95
C PHE A 179 -8.53 19.42 -1.16
N ARG A 180 -8.79 18.95 -2.40
CA ARG A 180 -10.02 18.23 -2.76
C ARG A 180 -9.97 16.76 -2.37
N SER A 181 -8.84 16.11 -2.65
CA SER A 181 -8.64 14.68 -2.43
C SER A 181 -7.38 14.39 -1.58
N PRO A 182 -7.17 15.06 -0.43
CA PRO A 182 -5.96 14.89 0.38
C PRO A 182 -5.71 13.43 0.78
N VAL A 183 -4.46 13.00 0.68
CA VAL A 183 -3.96 11.71 1.16
C VAL A 183 -2.87 12.00 2.19
N ILE A 184 -3.10 11.60 3.44
CA ILE A 184 -2.26 11.98 4.57
C ILE A 184 -1.85 10.75 5.38
N VAL A 185 -0.56 10.59 5.65
CA VAL A 185 -0.04 9.56 6.55
C VAL A 185 0.47 10.17 7.85
N MET A 186 -0.04 9.65 8.96
CA MET A 186 0.25 10.13 10.31
C MET A 186 1.33 9.29 10.97
N LYS A 187 2.41 9.95 11.41
CA LYS A 187 3.53 9.30 12.08
C LYS A 187 3.15 8.77 13.46
N GLY A 188 3.54 7.54 13.75
CA GLY A 188 3.35 6.82 15.00
C GLY A 188 1.94 6.27 15.21
N VAL A 189 1.02 6.48 14.27
CA VAL A 189 -0.38 6.04 14.39
C VAL A 189 -0.54 4.65 13.78
N ASN A 190 -1.36 3.79 14.40
CA ASN A 190 -1.70 2.46 13.89
C ASN A 190 -3.19 2.34 13.50
N TYR A 191 -3.61 1.17 13.02
CA TYR A 191 -4.99 0.92 12.57
C TYR A 191 -6.00 1.01 13.74
N GLY A 192 -5.69 0.37 14.87
CA GLY A 192 -6.58 0.30 16.02
C GLY A 192 -6.90 1.66 16.66
N GLN A 193 -6.03 2.65 16.49
CA GLN A 193 -6.22 4.00 17.04
C GLN A 193 -7.38 4.76 16.40
N PHE A 194 -7.88 4.36 15.23
CA PHE A 194 -9.11 4.93 14.67
C PHE A 194 -10.39 4.42 15.37
N ALA A 195 -10.28 3.39 16.22
CA ALA A 195 -11.41 2.75 16.87
C ALA A 195 -11.17 2.42 18.36
N SER A 196 -10.25 3.10 19.04
CA SER A 196 -9.88 2.84 20.45
C SER A 196 -9.64 1.36 20.78
N LYS A 197 -9.25 0.55 19.79
CA LYS A 197 -9.20 -0.91 19.90
C LYS A 197 -7.76 -1.36 19.89
N ALA A 198 -7.31 -1.87 21.03
CA ALA A 198 -6.02 -2.53 21.15
C ALA A 198 -6.07 -3.95 20.56
N ASN A 199 -4.89 -4.50 20.26
CA ASN A 199 -4.70 -5.92 19.92
C ASN A 199 -5.46 -6.42 18.68
N ILE A 200 -5.53 -5.61 17.63
CA ILE A 200 -6.00 -6.08 16.32
C ILE A 200 -4.92 -6.99 15.71
N THR A 201 -5.32 -8.17 15.25
CA THR A 201 -4.42 -9.13 14.60
C THR A 201 -3.73 -8.48 13.40
N TYR A 202 -2.41 -8.63 13.29
CA TYR A 202 -1.55 -8.04 12.25
C TYR A 202 -1.30 -6.52 12.32
N ASP A 203 -2.05 -5.79 13.15
CA ASP A 203 -1.77 -4.38 13.40
C ASP A 203 -0.46 -4.21 14.20
N LEU A 204 0.19 -3.05 14.07
CA LEU A 204 1.45 -2.77 14.78
C LEU A 204 1.19 -2.07 16.12
N ASN A 205 2.24 -1.90 16.92
CA ASN A 205 2.15 -1.11 18.14
C ASN A 205 2.28 0.38 17.76
N PRO A 206 1.41 1.27 18.28
CA PRO A 206 1.52 2.69 18.00
C PRO A 206 2.69 3.29 18.80
N GLU A 207 3.24 4.39 18.31
CA GLU A 207 4.26 5.19 19.00
C GLU A 207 3.70 6.46 19.65
N VAL A 208 2.45 6.83 19.32
CA VAL A 208 1.73 7.95 19.94
C VAL A 208 0.63 7.44 20.86
N SER A 209 0.24 8.24 21.85
CA SER A 209 -0.89 7.90 22.70
C SER A 209 -2.20 7.94 21.91
N GLN A 210 -3.23 7.25 22.41
CA GLN A 210 -4.57 7.29 21.82
C GLN A 210 -5.14 8.71 21.74
N ALA A 211 -4.88 9.54 22.75
CA ALA A 211 -5.35 10.93 22.79
C ALA A 211 -4.65 11.80 21.73
N ASP A 212 -3.34 11.63 21.56
CA ASP A 212 -2.59 12.33 20.52
C ASP A 212 -3.05 11.92 19.13
N ALA A 213 -3.26 10.61 18.90
CA ALA A 213 -3.81 10.11 17.64
C ALA A 213 -5.17 10.75 17.32
N PHE A 214 -6.08 10.85 18.29
CA PHE A 214 -7.36 11.53 18.12
C PHE A 214 -7.21 13.01 17.79
N GLY A 215 -6.28 13.72 18.41
CA GLY A 215 -5.98 15.11 18.08
C GLY A 215 -5.50 15.28 16.64
N ILE A 216 -4.62 14.38 16.17
CA ILE A 216 -4.12 14.41 14.78
C ILE A 216 -5.26 14.09 13.79
N ILE A 217 -6.04 13.04 14.06
CA ILE A 217 -7.21 12.65 13.24
C ILE A 217 -8.21 13.81 13.16
N PHE A 218 -8.52 14.44 14.29
CA PHE A 218 -9.40 15.61 14.35
C PHE A 218 -8.89 16.74 13.47
N ASN A 219 -7.61 17.13 13.61
CA ASN A 219 -7.05 18.27 12.88
C ASN A 219 -7.18 18.12 11.37
N TYR A 220 -6.86 16.96 10.81
CA TYR A 220 -6.96 16.73 9.36
C TYR A 220 -8.41 16.59 8.91
N THR A 221 -9.25 15.88 9.67
CA THR A 221 -10.68 15.73 9.35
C THR A 221 -11.39 17.07 9.35
N TYR A 222 -11.15 17.90 10.37
CA TYR A 222 -11.72 19.23 10.48
C TYR A 222 -11.23 20.17 9.38
N ALA A 223 -9.93 20.18 9.09
CA ALA A 223 -9.39 20.99 8.01
C ALA A 223 -10.00 20.62 6.65
N PHE A 224 -10.17 19.33 6.38
CA PHE A 224 -10.86 18.85 5.18
C PHE A 224 -12.32 19.32 5.13
N MET A 225 -13.08 19.17 6.22
CA MET A 225 -14.47 19.64 6.26
C MET A 225 -14.59 21.14 5.98
N VAL A 226 -13.70 21.95 6.55
CA VAL A 226 -13.65 23.41 6.35
C VAL A 226 -13.30 23.80 4.92
N VAL A 227 -12.44 23.05 4.24
CA VAL A 227 -12.04 23.34 2.85
C VAL A 227 -13.07 22.86 1.83
N THR A 228 -13.77 21.78 2.16
CA THR A 228 -14.75 21.13 1.28
C THR A 228 -16.12 21.80 1.32
N GLN A 229 -16.49 22.44 2.42
CA GLN A 229 -17.81 23.07 2.55
C GLN A 229 -18.10 24.16 1.51
N ASN A 230 -19.31 24.11 0.97
CA ASN A 230 -19.88 25.17 0.16
C ASN A 230 -20.16 26.44 0.98
N GLY A 231 -19.50 27.55 0.64
CA GLY A 231 -19.78 28.88 1.17
C GLY A 231 -18.57 29.61 1.77
N PRO A 232 -18.71 30.91 2.06
CA PRO A 232 -17.63 31.70 2.63
C PRO A 232 -17.31 31.23 4.06
N ASN A 233 -16.04 30.92 4.32
CA ASN A 233 -15.56 30.59 5.66
C ASN A 233 -14.15 31.16 5.87
N LYS A 234 -14.03 31.99 6.91
CA LYS A 234 -12.79 32.69 7.27
C LYS A 234 -11.64 31.73 7.62
N ASN A 235 -11.94 30.47 7.96
CA ASN A 235 -10.96 29.46 8.34
C ASN A 235 -10.37 28.68 7.15
N ILE A 236 -10.85 28.89 5.91
CA ILE A 236 -10.39 28.14 4.73
C ILE A 236 -8.87 28.25 4.55
N ALA A 237 -8.28 29.43 4.71
CA ALA A 237 -6.84 29.62 4.55
C ALA A 237 -6.03 28.82 5.58
N ALA A 238 -6.45 28.84 6.85
CA ALA A 238 -5.81 28.09 7.92
C ALA A 238 -5.97 26.57 7.71
N ALA A 239 -7.15 26.13 7.29
CA ALA A 239 -7.42 24.72 7.00
C ALA A 239 -6.59 24.20 5.81
N LYS A 240 -6.45 24.99 4.74
CA LYS A 240 -5.53 24.68 3.64
C LYS A 240 -4.09 24.56 4.11
N ALA A 241 -3.63 25.42 5.01
CA ALA A 241 -2.26 25.32 5.56
C ALA A 241 -2.04 24.02 6.35
N VAL A 242 -3.06 23.53 7.08
CA VAL A 242 -3.00 22.22 7.77
C VAL A 242 -2.88 21.08 6.76
N LEU A 243 -3.72 21.07 5.71
CA LEU A 243 -3.69 20.04 4.67
C LEU A 243 -2.39 20.08 3.85
N GLU A 244 -1.88 21.28 3.54
CA GLU A 244 -0.59 21.47 2.86
C GLU A 244 0.55 20.85 3.66
N LYS A 245 0.59 21.13 4.97
CA LYS A 245 1.59 20.53 5.86
C LYS A 245 1.44 19.01 5.92
N GLY A 246 0.20 18.49 5.94
CA GLY A 246 -0.07 17.06 5.85
C GLY A 246 0.45 16.42 4.57
N TYR A 247 0.24 17.07 3.42
CA TYR A 247 0.73 16.64 2.12
C TYR A 247 2.27 16.57 2.10
N ILE A 248 2.97 17.64 2.49
CA ILE A 248 4.44 17.69 2.50
C ILE A 248 5.03 16.64 3.45
N ASN A 249 4.44 16.46 4.63
CA ASN A 249 4.89 15.45 5.58
C ASN A 249 4.69 14.03 5.03
N THR A 250 3.58 13.79 4.32
CA THR A 250 3.28 12.50 3.70
C THR A 250 4.26 12.20 2.57
N GLU A 251 4.53 13.18 1.71
CA GLU A 251 5.55 13.08 0.66
C GLU A 251 6.91 12.69 1.24
N THR A 252 7.36 13.42 2.26
CA THR A 252 8.65 13.15 2.94
C THR A 252 8.70 11.74 3.55
N LEU A 253 7.60 11.30 4.15
CA LEU A 253 7.51 9.99 4.81
C LEU A 253 7.52 8.84 3.79
N LEU A 254 6.80 9.00 2.68
CA LEU A 254 6.60 7.97 1.67
C LEU A 254 7.68 7.94 0.59
N GLN A 255 8.46 9.02 0.43
CA GLN A 255 9.49 9.15 -0.60
C GLN A 255 10.43 7.93 -0.67
N PRO A 256 11.01 7.41 0.43
CA PRO A 256 11.82 6.19 0.38
C PRO A 256 11.12 4.97 -0.23
N LEU A 257 9.81 4.80 0.05
CA LEU A 257 9.04 3.69 -0.47
C LEU A 257 8.78 3.84 -1.97
N SER A 258 8.39 5.04 -2.43
CA SER A 258 8.19 5.34 -3.85
C SER A 258 9.47 5.20 -4.67
N GLU A 259 10.60 5.70 -4.16
CA GLU A 259 11.90 5.58 -4.84
C GLU A 259 12.28 4.12 -5.05
N VAL A 260 12.17 3.29 -4.02
CA VAL A 260 12.52 1.86 -4.11
C VAL A 260 11.50 1.09 -4.96
N LYS A 261 10.20 1.40 -4.86
CA LYS A 261 9.14 0.82 -5.69
C LYS A 261 9.42 1.02 -7.18
N SER A 262 9.90 2.20 -7.58
CA SER A 262 10.20 2.53 -8.98
C SER A 262 11.32 1.69 -9.62
N LEU A 263 12.09 0.94 -8.80
CA LEU A 263 13.15 0.05 -9.30
C LEU A 263 12.62 -1.28 -9.83
N ASP A 264 11.47 -1.73 -9.32
CA ASP A 264 10.86 -2.98 -9.76
C ASP A 264 10.22 -2.80 -11.13
N GLN A 265 9.37 -1.79 -11.28
CA GLN A 265 8.67 -1.48 -12.52
C GLN A 265 8.51 0.04 -12.67
N ASN A 266 8.98 0.57 -13.80
CA ASN A 266 8.76 1.96 -14.20
C ASN A 266 7.74 2.06 -15.34
N LEU A 267 7.44 3.29 -15.78
CA LEU A 267 6.52 3.54 -16.92
C LEU A 267 6.98 2.92 -18.25
N GLU A 268 8.27 2.60 -18.36
CA GLU A 268 8.88 1.99 -19.53
C GLU A 268 8.83 0.45 -19.49
N GLN A 269 8.25 -0.14 -18.44
CA GLN A 269 8.25 -1.59 -18.20
C GLN A 269 9.69 -2.14 -18.18
N VAL A 270 10.53 -1.49 -17.37
CA VAL A 270 11.92 -1.86 -17.13
C VAL A 270 12.13 -2.04 -15.64
N SER A 271 12.85 -3.10 -15.26
CA SER A 271 13.33 -3.29 -13.90
C SER A 271 14.77 -2.79 -13.77
N HIS A 272 14.93 -1.60 -13.19
CA HIS A 272 16.25 -1.07 -12.83
C HIS A 272 16.97 -1.94 -11.81
N TRP A 273 16.20 -2.66 -10.97
CA TRP A 273 16.80 -3.64 -10.08
C TRP A 273 17.47 -4.78 -10.84
N THR A 274 16.87 -5.30 -11.92
CA THR A 274 17.54 -6.32 -12.74
C THR A 274 18.79 -5.78 -13.46
N ILE A 275 18.81 -4.51 -13.84
CA ILE A 275 20.04 -3.87 -14.35
C ILE A 275 21.13 -3.88 -13.28
N THR A 276 20.77 -3.53 -12.04
CA THR A 276 21.69 -3.56 -10.90
C THR A 276 22.16 -5.00 -10.62
N ALA A 277 21.25 -5.98 -10.65
CA ALA A 277 21.58 -7.40 -10.50
C ALA A 277 22.55 -7.89 -11.59
N GLN A 278 22.35 -7.47 -12.84
CA GLN A 278 23.25 -7.78 -13.95
C GLN A 278 24.66 -7.22 -13.70
N GLN A 279 24.77 -6.01 -13.17
CA GLN A 279 26.05 -5.41 -12.78
C GLN A 279 26.71 -6.18 -11.62
N LEU A 280 25.93 -6.58 -10.62
CA LEU A 280 26.39 -7.37 -9.48
C LEU A 280 26.89 -8.76 -9.90
N ILE A 281 26.22 -9.44 -10.83
CA ILE A 281 26.69 -10.73 -11.38
C ILE A 281 28.03 -10.57 -12.09
N ILE A 282 28.17 -9.51 -12.87
CA ILE A 282 29.42 -9.23 -13.58
C ILE A 282 30.54 -8.91 -12.61
N ASN A 283 30.25 -8.18 -11.52
CA ASN A 283 31.22 -7.83 -10.48
C ASN A 283 32.56 -7.30 -11.04
N SER A 284 32.48 -6.29 -11.92
CA SER A 284 33.67 -5.68 -12.52
C SER A 284 34.35 -4.76 -11.49
N ILE A 285 35.65 -4.94 -11.27
CA ILE A 285 36.48 -4.11 -10.39
C ILE A 285 36.81 -2.78 -11.06
N THR A 286 37.04 -2.83 -12.38
CA THR A 286 37.29 -1.64 -13.20
C THR A 286 36.02 -1.24 -13.96
N PRO A 287 35.77 0.05 -14.23
CA PRO A 287 34.65 0.45 -15.08
C PRO A 287 34.71 -0.24 -16.44
N ILE A 288 33.58 -0.82 -16.86
CA ILE A 288 33.40 -1.38 -18.19
C ILE A 288 32.54 -0.43 -19.03
N SER A 289 32.94 -0.16 -20.27
CA SER A 289 32.17 0.67 -21.20
C SER A 289 31.05 -0.17 -21.81
N VAL A 290 30.01 -0.42 -21.02
CA VAL A 290 28.88 -1.28 -21.39
C VAL A 290 27.56 -0.59 -21.08
N GLU A 291 26.65 -0.61 -22.06
CA GLU A 291 25.27 -0.23 -21.85
C GLU A 291 24.47 -1.44 -21.35
N PHE A 292 23.79 -1.27 -20.21
CA PHE A 292 22.91 -2.28 -19.66
C PHE A 292 21.47 -1.96 -20.03
N VAL A 293 20.82 -2.89 -20.73
CA VAL A 293 19.42 -2.76 -21.14
C VAL A 293 18.62 -3.89 -20.48
N ASN A 294 17.46 -3.56 -19.94
CA ASN A 294 16.53 -4.54 -19.41
C ASN A 294 15.20 -4.48 -20.16
N HIS A 295 14.61 -5.64 -20.38
CA HIS A 295 13.28 -5.77 -20.95
C HIS A 295 12.37 -6.55 -19.99
N GLU A 296 11.27 -5.94 -19.57
CA GLU A 296 10.23 -6.67 -18.86
C GLU A 296 9.44 -7.56 -19.83
N ILE A 297 9.13 -8.77 -19.38
CA ILE A 297 8.44 -9.79 -20.16
C ILE A 297 7.21 -10.27 -19.40
N THR A 298 6.04 -10.11 -20.02
CA THR A 298 4.75 -10.48 -19.42
C THR A 298 4.39 -11.96 -19.63
N GLU A 299 4.89 -12.57 -20.71
CA GLU A 299 4.63 -13.98 -21.04
C GLU A 299 5.87 -14.86 -20.93
N ALA A 300 5.74 -16.00 -20.24
CA ALA A 300 6.85 -16.93 -20.06
C ALA A 300 7.32 -17.59 -21.38
N SER A 301 6.43 -17.75 -22.37
CA SER A 301 6.76 -18.28 -23.70
C SER A 301 7.71 -17.38 -24.49
N LYS A 302 7.65 -16.05 -24.26
CA LYS A 302 8.51 -15.08 -24.93
C LYS A 302 9.96 -15.12 -24.43
N ARG A 303 10.23 -15.74 -23.27
CA ARG A 303 11.59 -15.90 -22.72
C ARG A 303 12.53 -16.70 -23.60
N GLN A 304 12.07 -17.86 -24.09
CA GLN A 304 12.92 -18.75 -24.88
C GLN A 304 13.37 -18.12 -26.20
N HIS A 305 12.68 -17.08 -26.66
CA HIS A 305 12.94 -16.40 -27.93
C HIS A 305 13.75 -15.11 -27.79
N HIS A 306 13.96 -14.59 -26.57
CA HIS A 306 14.85 -13.44 -26.35
C HIS A 306 16.29 -13.93 -26.35
N LYS A 307 16.83 -14.15 -27.56
CA LYS A 307 18.27 -14.32 -27.75
C LYS A 307 18.96 -13.06 -27.24
N HIS A 308 19.90 -13.20 -26.29
CA HIS A 308 20.76 -12.09 -25.88
C HIS A 308 21.63 -11.73 -27.07
N ASN A 309 21.19 -10.75 -27.85
CA ASN A 309 21.96 -10.27 -28.98
C ASN A 309 23.08 -9.38 -28.45
N PHE A 310 24.32 -9.81 -28.65
CA PHE A 310 25.49 -8.93 -28.54
C PHE A 310 25.62 -8.18 -29.87
N ARG A 311 25.49 -6.86 -29.87
CA ARG A 311 25.96 -6.06 -31.02
C ARG A 311 27.33 -5.53 -30.68
N VAL A 312 28.36 -6.18 -31.22
CA VAL A 312 29.75 -5.71 -31.17
C VAL A 312 30.03 -5.01 -32.48
N LEU A 313 29.53 -3.80 -32.65
CA LEU A 313 29.89 -2.99 -33.81
C LEU A 313 30.32 -1.57 -33.50
N ASP A 314 30.12 -1.03 -32.28
CA ASP A 314 30.88 0.13 -31.74
C ASP A 314 30.53 0.43 -30.25
N ASP A 315 29.40 -0.07 -29.72
CA ASP A 315 29.04 0.01 -28.28
C ASP A 315 28.60 -1.38 -27.74
N LEU A 316 29.30 -1.93 -26.73
CA LEU A 316 28.92 -3.21 -26.13
C LEU A 316 27.63 -3.04 -25.31
N LYS A 317 26.55 -3.70 -25.75
CA LYS A 317 25.27 -3.73 -25.02
C LYS A 317 25.03 -5.10 -24.38
N ILE A 318 24.66 -5.11 -23.10
CA ILE A 318 24.24 -6.30 -22.37
C ILE A 318 22.75 -6.22 -22.11
N ASN A 319 22.01 -7.13 -22.73
CA ASN A 319 20.57 -7.26 -22.56
C ASN A 319 20.27 -8.22 -21.41
N SER A 320 19.36 -7.83 -20.53
CA SER A 320 18.77 -8.68 -19.49
C SER A 320 17.25 -8.71 -19.67
N THR A 321 16.59 -9.73 -19.13
CA THR A 321 15.13 -9.78 -19.12
C THR A 321 14.59 -10.05 -17.72
N THR A 322 13.43 -9.48 -17.41
CA THR A 322 12.79 -9.61 -16.09
C THR A 322 11.34 -10.01 -16.26
N LYS A 323 10.87 -11.01 -15.51
CA LYS A 323 9.44 -11.14 -15.21
C LYS A 323 9.22 -10.87 -13.73
N ILE A 324 8.29 -9.95 -13.48
CA ILE A 324 7.87 -9.54 -12.15
C ILE A 324 6.59 -10.31 -11.81
N VAL A 325 6.51 -10.87 -10.61
CA VAL A 325 5.34 -11.60 -10.14
C VAL A 325 4.83 -10.91 -8.87
N PHE A 326 3.56 -10.54 -8.88
CA PHE A 326 2.87 -9.94 -7.75
C PHE A 326 1.94 -10.95 -7.08
N THR A 327 1.56 -10.68 -5.83
CA THR A 327 0.46 -11.38 -5.18
C THR A 327 -0.83 -11.10 -5.94
N ASN A 328 -1.62 -12.14 -6.24
CA ASN A 328 -2.94 -11.94 -6.82
C ASN A 328 -3.86 -11.28 -5.80
N ASN A 329 -4.23 -10.02 -6.03
CA ASN A 329 -5.05 -9.21 -5.12
C ASN A 329 -6.24 -8.57 -5.84
N PRO A 330 -7.21 -9.36 -6.34
CA PRO A 330 -8.34 -8.84 -7.11
C PRO A 330 -9.33 -8.05 -6.27
N ALA A 331 -9.38 -8.30 -4.96
CA ALA A 331 -10.22 -7.58 -4.00
C ALA A 331 -9.56 -6.30 -3.47
N ASP A 332 -8.33 -5.98 -3.91
CA ASP A 332 -7.55 -4.84 -3.48
C ASP A 332 -7.44 -4.75 -1.94
N GLU A 333 -7.12 -5.87 -1.29
CA GLU A 333 -6.95 -5.99 0.15
C GLU A 333 -5.66 -5.28 0.61
N GLY A 334 -5.80 -4.39 1.61
CA GLY A 334 -4.70 -3.54 2.09
C GLY A 334 -3.68 -4.29 2.94
N ILE A 335 -4.06 -5.47 3.47
CA ILE A 335 -3.21 -6.31 4.31
C ILE A 335 -2.19 -7.10 3.50
N LEU A 336 -2.41 -7.22 2.20
CA LEU A 336 -1.50 -7.93 1.30
C LEU A 336 -0.33 -7.02 0.89
N PRO A 337 0.88 -7.59 0.73
CA PRO A 337 2.02 -6.92 0.11
C PRO A 337 1.66 -6.24 -1.22
N GLN A 338 2.16 -5.02 -1.43
CA GLN A 338 2.10 -4.34 -2.74
C GLN A 338 3.35 -4.58 -3.58
N SER A 339 4.44 -5.04 -2.94
CA SER A 339 5.67 -5.39 -3.62
C SER A 339 5.57 -6.73 -4.38
N PRO A 340 6.44 -6.96 -5.37
CA PRO A 340 6.55 -8.26 -6.03
C PRO A 340 6.88 -9.38 -5.03
N THR A 341 6.26 -10.54 -5.23
CA THR A 341 6.64 -11.78 -4.52
C THR A 341 7.92 -12.38 -5.07
N GLN A 342 8.24 -12.13 -6.33
CA GLN A 342 9.53 -12.45 -6.93
C GLN A 342 9.80 -11.65 -8.21
N LEU A 343 11.08 -11.50 -8.52
CA LEU A 343 11.58 -11.18 -9.86
C LEU A 343 12.28 -12.42 -10.40
N THR A 344 12.11 -12.70 -11.69
CA THR A 344 12.88 -13.73 -12.38
C THR A 344 13.70 -13.05 -13.46
N ALA A 345 15.01 -13.04 -13.26
CA ALA A 345 15.95 -12.30 -14.07
C ALA A 345 16.82 -13.26 -14.87
N THR A 346 16.87 -13.06 -16.18
CA THR A 346 17.79 -13.73 -17.08
C THR A 346 18.90 -12.74 -17.43
N MET A 347 20.13 -13.08 -17.04
CA MET A 347 21.28 -12.18 -17.10
C MET A 347 22.44 -12.84 -17.84
N THR A 348 23.33 -12.03 -18.40
CA THR A 348 24.59 -12.48 -18.99
C THR A 348 25.58 -12.80 -17.86
N SER A 349 26.19 -13.98 -17.91
CA SER A 349 27.17 -14.38 -16.90
C SER A 349 28.46 -13.55 -16.96
N GLN A 350 29.18 -13.47 -15.84
CA GLN A 350 30.50 -12.83 -15.79
C GLN A 350 31.48 -13.42 -16.82
N ASP A 351 31.45 -14.74 -17.04
CA ASP A 351 32.39 -15.41 -17.95
C ASP A 351 32.10 -15.07 -19.43
N ALA A 352 30.84 -14.84 -19.80
CA ALA A 352 30.51 -14.29 -21.10
C ALA A 352 31.06 -12.86 -21.27
N VAL A 353 30.93 -12.00 -20.25
CA VAL A 353 31.42 -10.62 -20.32
C VAL A 353 32.95 -10.55 -20.38
N LYS A 354 33.65 -11.42 -19.64
CA LYS A 354 35.12 -11.55 -19.70
C LYS A 354 35.63 -11.84 -21.11
N LYS A 355 34.90 -12.66 -21.88
CA LYS A 355 35.28 -12.98 -23.26
C LYS A 355 35.12 -11.80 -24.22
N LEU A 356 34.28 -10.84 -23.87
CA LEU A 356 33.97 -9.65 -24.67
C LEU A 356 34.79 -8.42 -24.26
N THR A 357 35.49 -8.47 -23.12
CA THR A 357 36.22 -7.33 -22.55
C THR A 357 37.67 -7.72 -22.29
N THR A 358 38.61 -7.14 -23.03
CA THR A 358 40.03 -7.56 -23.02
C THR A 358 40.87 -6.91 -21.92
N SER A 359 40.38 -5.85 -21.28
CA SER A 359 41.16 -5.01 -20.34
C SER A 359 40.57 -4.88 -18.94
N SER A 360 39.43 -5.53 -18.66
CA SER A 360 38.70 -5.35 -17.40
C SER A 360 39.09 -6.38 -16.34
N GLN A 361 39.21 -5.93 -15.09
CA GLN A 361 39.42 -6.81 -13.95
C GLN A 361 38.06 -7.16 -13.31
N PHE A 362 37.90 -8.42 -12.91
CA PHE A 362 36.66 -8.93 -12.35
C PHE A 362 36.92 -9.57 -11.00
N GLY A 363 35.99 -9.36 -10.07
CA GLY A 363 35.97 -10.04 -8.77
C GLY A 363 35.43 -11.47 -8.89
N ASN A 364 35.19 -12.10 -7.74
CA ASN A 364 34.50 -13.39 -7.70
C ASN A 364 33.08 -13.24 -8.24
N PRO A 365 32.55 -14.20 -9.03
CA PRO A 365 31.18 -14.14 -9.50
C PRO A 365 30.20 -14.09 -8.32
N SER A 366 29.29 -13.12 -8.34
CA SER A 366 28.22 -13.04 -7.33
C SER A 366 27.24 -14.20 -7.51
N THR A 367 26.70 -14.70 -6.40
CA THR A 367 25.61 -15.68 -6.37
C THR A 367 24.26 -14.98 -6.41
N CYS A 368 23.16 -15.72 -6.66
CA CYS A 368 21.83 -15.13 -6.55
C CYS A 368 21.52 -14.75 -5.09
N GLN A 369 22.07 -15.50 -4.14
CA GLN A 369 22.07 -15.19 -2.71
C GLN A 369 22.70 -13.81 -2.42
N ASP A 370 23.88 -13.52 -2.99
CA ASP A 370 24.57 -12.24 -2.79
C ASP A 370 23.74 -11.06 -3.32
N ILE A 371 23.10 -11.23 -4.48
CA ILE A 371 22.21 -10.21 -5.07
C ILE A 371 21.00 -9.97 -4.16
N ASN A 372 20.41 -11.03 -3.62
CA ASN A 372 19.28 -10.91 -2.69
C ASN A 372 19.68 -10.24 -1.37
N GLN A 373 20.89 -10.51 -0.87
CA GLN A 373 21.46 -9.78 0.27
C GLN A 373 21.62 -8.29 -0.06
N GLU A 374 22.07 -7.96 -1.27
CA GLU A 374 22.21 -6.58 -1.70
C GLU A 374 20.86 -5.87 -1.86
N ALA A 375 19.80 -6.57 -2.27
CA ALA A 375 18.44 -6.01 -2.28
C ALA A 375 18.02 -5.50 -0.89
N VAL A 376 18.36 -6.25 0.17
CA VAL A 376 18.07 -5.87 1.56
C VAL A 376 18.98 -4.75 2.04
N ASN A 377 20.28 -4.78 1.69
CA ASN A 377 21.21 -3.71 2.03
C ASN A 377 20.77 -2.39 1.40
N PHE A 378 20.41 -2.43 0.13
CA PHE A 378 19.89 -1.28 -0.60
C PHE A 378 18.60 -0.74 0.05
N ALA A 379 17.60 -1.60 0.26
CA ALA A 379 16.35 -1.23 0.92
C ALA A 379 16.59 -0.61 2.31
N TYR A 380 17.46 -1.23 3.13
CA TYR A 380 17.81 -0.72 4.44
C TYR A 380 18.50 0.65 4.34
N SER A 381 19.43 0.84 3.42
CA SER A 381 20.13 2.12 3.22
C SER A 381 19.20 3.25 2.77
N LYS A 382 18.14 2.93 2.02
CA LYS A 382 17.11 3.88 1.57
C LYS A 382 16.02 4.13 2.60
N SER A 383 15.81 3.19 3.52
CA SER A 383 14.81 3.31 4.57
C SER A 383 15.06 4.55 5.45
N SER A 384 13.98 5.16 5.93
CA SER A 384 14.08 6.25 6.91
C SER A 384 14.79 5.77 8.18
N SER A 385 15.48 6.69 8.86
CA SER A 385 16.15 6.39 10.15
C SER A 385 15.18 5.86 11.21
N THR A 386 13.91 6.28 11.16
CA THR A 386 12.85 5.75 12.04
C THR A 386 12.54 4.29 11.72
N ALA A 387 12.38 3.93 10.45
CA ALA A 387 12.12 2.55 10.03
C ALA A 387 13.32 1.63 10.32
N GLN A 388 14.54 2.09 10.05
CA GLN A 388 15.78 1.36 10.38
C GLN A 388 15.84 1.00 11.88
N ARG A 389 15.59 1.98 12.76
CA ARG A 389 15.57 1.75 14.21
C ARG A 389 14.48 0.75 14.63
N ARG A 390 13.26 0.89 14.08
CA ARG A 390 12.15 -0.03 14.37
C ARG A 390 12.53 -1.47 13.95
N TYR A 391 13.08 -1.63 12.75
CA TYR A 391 13.53 -2.92 12.23
C TYR A 391 14.62 -3.57 13.08
N GLN A 392 15.65 -2.82 13.46
CA GLN A 392 16.72 -3.30 14.34
C GLN A 392 16.18 -3.77 15.70
N THR A 393 15.14 -3.11 16.23
CA THR A 393 14.52 -3.45 17.51
C THR A 393 13.63 -4.69 17.41
N ALA A 394 13.08 -4.99 16.23
CA ALA A 394 12.10 -6.06 16.05
C ALA A 394 12.69 -7.47 16.16
N MET A 395 14.02 -7.62 16.06
CA MET A 395 14.74 -8.91 16.15
C MET A 395 14.23 -9.98 15.16
N ALA A 396 13.69 -9.57 14.01
CA ALA A 396 13.20 -10.43 12.94
C ALA A 396 13.94 -10.13 11.63
N PRO A 397 15.25 -10.48 11.53
CA PRO A 397 16.04 -10.20 10.35
C PRO A 397 15.59 -10.96 9.10
N ILE A 398 16.03 -10.49 7.95
CA ILE A 398 16.06 -11.29 6.72
C ILE A 398 17.36 -12.11 6.70
N MET A 399 17.24 -13.41 6.50
CA MET A 399 18.32 -14.38 6.43
C MET A 399 18.33 -15.05 5.05
N PHE A 400 19.51 -15.43 4.57
CA PHE A 400 19.66 -15.95 3.22
C PHE A 400 20.10 -17.40 3.24
N MET A 401 19.41 -18.22 2.44
CA MET A 401 19.74 -19.62 2.21
C MET A 401 20.63 -19.74 0.96
N ASN A 402 21.40 -20.81 0.88
CA ASN A 402 22.21 -21.11 -0.29
C ASN A 402 21.34 -21.25 -1.56
N ASP A 403 21.89 -20.85 -2.70
CA ASP A 403 21.24 -21.02 -4.01
C ASP A 403 20.90 -22.49 -4.30
N VAL A 404 19.69 -22.72 -4.80
CA VAL A 404 19.29 -24.01 -5.36
C VAL A 404 19.59 -24.01 -6.86
N ASN A 405 20.51 -24.87 -7.30
CA ASN A 405 20.84 -24.98 -8.73
C ASN A 405 19.80 -25.81 -9.48
N ALA A 406 19.13 -25.20 -10.44
CA ALA A 406 18.28 -25.90 -11.40
C ALA A 406 19.13 -26.58 -12.47
N SER A 407 18.73 -27.78 -12.87
CA SER A 407 19.42 -28.56 -13.91
C SER A 407 18.99 -28.19 -15.33
N THR A 408 17.81 -27.57 -15.48
CA THR A 408 17.24 -27.15 -16.77
C THR A 408 16.61 -25.77 -16.66
N PHE A 409 16.51 -25.08 -17.79
CA PHE A 409 15.82 -23.79 -17.89
C PHE A 409 14.34 -23.91 -17.49
N ASP A 410 13.66 -25.01 -17.88
CA ASP A 410 12.25 -25.22 -17.53
C ASP A 410 12.07 -25.40 -16.02
N GLN A 411 12.96 -26.14 -15.35
CA GLN A 411 12.96 -26.27 -13.90
C GLN A 411 13.13 -24.90 -13.22
N TRP A 412 14.05 -24.06 -13.69
CA TRP A 412 14.24 -22.71 -13.16
C TRP A 412 13.05 -21.79 -13.43
N ASN A 413 12.52 -21.77 -14.65
CA ASN A 413 11.43 -20.89 -15.03
C ASN A 413 10.11 -21.21 -14.27
N LYS A 414 9.95 -22.44 -13.79
CA LYS A 414 8.85 -22.87 -12.90
C LYS A 414 9.15 -22.70 -11.42
N ALA A 415 10.41 -22.47 -11.05
CA ALA A 415 10.79 -22.27 -9.65
C ALA A 415 10.24 -20.95 -9.12
N SER A 416 10.13 -20.85 -7.80
CA SER A 416 9.78 -19.62 -7.11
C SER A 416 10.84 -19.22 -6.11
N LEU A 417 11.00 -17.91 -5.88
CA LEU A 417 11.75 -17.41 -4.74
C LEU A 417 11.14 -17.98 -3.45
N GLN A 418 11.97 -18.61 -2.62
CA GLN A 418 11.52 -19.17 -1.35
C GLN A 418 11.48 -18.05 -0.31
N LEU A 419 10.28 -17.73 0.18
CA LEU A 419 10.05 -16.78 1.27
C LEU A 419 9.47 -17.53 2.46
N ILE A 420 10.32 -17.96 3.39
CA ILE A 420 9.93 -18.78 4.55
C ILE A 420 9.88 -17.90 5.79
N TYR A 421 8.68 -17.71 6.33
CA TYR A 421 8.43 -16.92 7.54
C TYR A 421 8.41 -17.84 8.76
N ASN A 422 9.20 -17.51 9.78
CA ASN A 422 9.13 -18.20 11.08
C ASN A 422 9.30 -17.19 12.23
N ASN A 423 9.38 -17.68 13.48
CA ASN A 423 9.50 -16.86 14.69
C ASN A 423 10.84 -16.11 14.82
N THR A 424 11.84 -16.42 13.99
CA THR A 424 13.17 -15.77 13.99
C THR A 424 13.35 -14.77 12.85
N GLY A 425 12.42 -14.70 11.89
CA GLY A 425 12.47 -13.76 10.78
C GLY A 425 12.02 -14.34 9.45
N LEU A 426 12.58 -13.79 8.37
CA LEU A 426 12.31 -14.19 6.99
C LEU A 426 13.55 -14.88 6.40
N PHE A 427 13.41 -16.10 5.92
CA PHE A 427 14.45 -16.81 5.17
C PHE A 427 14.16 -16.69 3.67
N VAL A 428 15.17 -16.26 2.91
CA VAL A 428 15.11 -16.04 1.46
C VAL A 428 16.01 -17.04 0.77
N GLY A 429 15.45 -17.84 -0.13
CA GLY A 429 16.19 -18.82 -0.94
C GLY A 429 15.97 -18.58 -2.44
N ALA A 430 17.07 -18.50 -3.19
CA ALA A 430 17.04 -18.32 -4.63
C ALA A 430 17.15 -19.65 -5.37
N THR A 431 16.60 -19.70 -6.58
CA THR A 431 16.92 -20.73 -7.57
C THR A 431 17.77 -20.11 -8.67
N ARG A 432 18.89 -20.76 -8.99
CA ARG A 432 19.85 -20.34 -10.01
C ARG A 432 19.87 -21.32 -11.18
N PHE A 433 19.98 -20.82 -12.40
CA PHE A 433 20.27 -21.64 -13.58
C PHE A 433 21.41 -21.04 -14.37
N ARG A 434 22.40 -21.85 -14.72
CA ARG A 434 23.59 -21.42 -15.43
C ARG A 434 23.82 -22.28 -16.66
N THR A 435 24.06 -21.66 -17.81
CA THR A 435 24.40 -22.39 -19.03
C THR A 435 25.92 -22.58 -19.12
N ASN A 436 26.36 -23.83 -19.14
CA ASN A 436 27.79 -24.20 -19.09
C ASN A 436 28.41 -24.48 -20.48
N LYS A 437 27.67 -24.27 -21.57
CA LYS A 437 28.17 -24.50 -22.92
C LYS A 437 27.89 -23.28 -23.81
N PRO A 438 28.92 -22.69 -24.45
CA PRO A 438 28.64 -21.91 -25.65
C PRO A 438 28.00 -22.87 -26.64
N ASN A 439 26.73 -22.66 -26.98
CA ASN A 439 26.19 -23.34 -28.14
C ASN A 439 27.10 -23.00 -29.33
N SER A 440 27.42 -23.99 -30.17
CA SER A 440 28.27 -23.81 -31.35
C SER A 440 27.76 -22.73 -32.31
N ASP A 441 26.48 -22.36 -32.18
CA ASP A 441 25.93 -21.12 -32.70
C ASP A 441 26.14 -19.99 -31.68
N GLN A 442 26.91 -18.98 -32.07
CA GLN A 442 27.28 -17.74 -31.36
C GLN A 442 26.10 -16.89 -30.79
N SER A 443 24.89 -17.43 -30.70
CA SER A 443 23.64 -16.70 -30.40
C SER A 443 23.03 -16.97 -29.01
N ILE A 444 23.58 -17.89 -28.21
CA ILE A 444 23.21 -18.04 -26.79
C ILE A 444 24.47 -17.92 -25.95
N GLY A 445 24.73 -16.72 -25.43
CA GLY A 445 25.82 -16.49 -24.48
C GLY A 445 25.62 -17.27 -23.19
N GLU A 446 26.69 -17.47 -22.41
CA GLU A 446 26.61 -18.06 -21.08
C GLU A 446 25.72 -17.17 -20.18
N GLN A 447 24.62 -17.72 -19.71
CA GLN A 447 23.58 -17.07 -18.92
C GLN A 447 23.72 -17.43 -17.45
N ASP A 448 23.27 -16.51 -16.61
CA ASP A 448 23.17 -16.67 -15.17
C ASP A 448 21.80 -16.16 -14.70
N ASP A 449 20.88 -17.09 -14.54
CA ASP A 449 19.47 -16.81 -14.32
C ASP A 449 19.11 -16.97 -12.85
N CYS A 450 18.44 -15.98 -12.25
CA CYS A 450 18.13 -15.94 -10.82
C CYS A 450 16.64 -15.69 -10.53
N THR A 451 16.13 -16.33 -9.47
CA THR A 451 14.96 -15.81 -8.74
C THR A 451 15.46 -14.80 -7.71
N LEU A 452 14.93 -13.58 -7.77
CA LEU A 452 15.41 -12.43 -7.02
C LEU A 452 14.32 -11.83 -6.11
N LEU A 453 14.75 -11.37 -4.94
CA LEU A 453 14.00 -10.55 -4.02
C LEU A 453 13.97 -9.11 -4.53
N SER A 454 12.78 -8.51 -4.56
CA SER A 454 12.61 -7.08 -4.80
C SER A 454 13.17 -6.27 -3.61
N PRO A 455 13.95 -5.19 -3.85
CA PRO A 455 14.26 -4.23 -2.81
C PRO A 455 13.01 -3.63 -2.16
N TYR A 456 11.91 -3.45 -2.91
CA TYR A 456 10.64 -2.98 -2.37
C TYR A 456 9.96 -4.02 -1.46
N ARG A 457 10.13 -5.33 -1.75
CA ARG A 457 9.70 -6.39 -0.83
C ARG A 457 10.50 -6.38 0.47
N ALA A 458 11.80 -6.12 0.39
CA ALA A 458 12.63 -5.90 1.57
C ALA A 458 12.21 -4.65 2.36
N MET A 459 11.81 -3.55 1.69
CA MET A 459 11.26 -2.36 2.35
C MET A 459 9.98 -2.68 3.12
N GLU A 460 9.04 -3.46 2.55
CA GLU A 460 7.84 -3.88 3.27
C GLU A 460 8.15 -4.71 4.52
N TRP A 461 9.20 -5.54 4.47
CA TRP A 461 9.67 -6.26 5.65
C TRP A 461 10.16 -5.30 6.74
N ILE A 462 11.01 -4.34 6.36
CA ILE A 462 11.61 -3.35 7.27
C ILE A 462 10.54 -2.45 7.92
N TYR A 463 9.58 -1.97 7.12
CA TYR A 463 8.57 -1.02 7.58
C TYR A 463 7.39 -1.67 8.30
N ILE A 464 7.07 -2.94 8.00
CA ILE A 464 5.81 -3.56 8.41
C ILE A 464 6.02 -4.96 8.98
N ASP A 465 6.42 -5.91 8.15
CA ASP A 465 6.27 -7.33 8.48
C ASP A 465 7.18 -7.74 9.64
N ALA A 466 8.41 -7.22 9.72
CA ALA A 466 9.32 -7.47 10.85
C ALA A 466 8.74 -6.95 12.17
N LEU A 467 8.02 -5.82 12.15
CA LEU A 467 7.52 -5.17 13.37
C LEU A 467 6.43 -5.98 14.06
N ARG A 468 5.77 -6.90 13.35
CA ARG A 468 4.77 -7.83 13.90
C ARG A 468 5.36 -8.85 14.88
N TYR A 469 6.68 -9.03 14.88
CA TYR A 469 7.41 -9.95 15.76
C TYR A 469 7.73 -9.36 17.14
N THR A 470 7.57 -8.05 17.32
CA THR A 470 7.72 -7.39 18.63
C THR A 470 6.59 -7.73 19.60
N LYS A 471 5.46 -8.26 19.10
CA LYS A 471 4.38 -8.76 19.94
C LYS A 471 4.72 -10.18 20.39
N PRO A 472 4.70 -10.51 21.69
CA PRO A 472 4.63 -11.90 22.11
C PRO A 472 3.38 -12.50 21.47
N GLN A 473 3.57 -13.25 20.39
CA GLN A 473 2.51 -13.97 19.72
C GLN A 473 1.97 -14.95 20.77
N ILE A 474 0.77 -14.68 21.30
CA ILE A 474 0.03 -15.70 22.03
C ILE A 474 -0.10 -16.84 21.03
N THR A 475 0.63 -17.91 21.30
CA THR A 475 0.93 -19.00 20.40
C THR A 475 -0.34 -19.80 20.15
N LYS A 476 -1.24 -19.29 19.29
CA LYS A 476 -2.12 -20.17 18.53
C LYS A 476 -1.32 -20.63 17.32
N ARG A 477 -0.69 -21.80 17.47
CA ARG A 477 -0.19 -22.59 16.35
C ARG A 477 -1.33 -22.68 15.33
N ILE A 478 -1.15 -22.08 14.16
CA ILE A 478 -1.95 -22.41 12.99
C ILE A 478 -1.36 -23.74 12.50
N SER A 479 -2.13 -24.81 12.70
CA SER A 479 -1.93 -26.14 12.11
C SER A 479 -2.50 -26.17 10.70
#